data_AF-A0A1H4BK36-F1
#
_entry.id   AF-A0A1H4BK36-F1
#
_cell.length_a   1.000
_cell.length_b   1.000
_cell.length_c   1.000
_cell.angle_alpha   90.00
_cell.angle_beta   90.00
_cell.angle_gamma   90.00
#
_symmetry.space_group_name_H-M   'P 1'
#
loop_
_entity.id
_entity.type
_entity.pdbx_description
1 polymer ?
#
loop_
_entity_poly.entity_id
_entity_poly.type
_entity_poly.pdbx_seq_one_letter_code
_entity_poly.pdbx_strand_id
1 'polypeptide(L)'
;MQITSAAVLIAVALTVFSICYYYFSTRHKERMMILEKGLPADFFSRHFTILPFLLLLGIVCIGVALGIIGGSLFCYWFPEVGTALIFLPSIAAFTGASLIIAYLVFQKKVKP
;
A
#
# COMPACT_ATOMS: atom_id res chain seq x y z
N MET A 1 10.91 16.39 -39.02
CA MET A 1 10.25 16.06 -37.74
C MET A 1 10.26 14.55 -37.40
N GLN A 2 11.23 13.75 -37.89
CA GLN A 2 11.33 12.31 -37.55
C GLN A 2 12.36 12.00 -36.46
N ILE A 3 13.31 12.90 -36.21
CA ILE A 3 14.38 12.69 -35.22
C ILE A 3 13.81 12.77 -33.78
N THR A 4 12.77 13.59 -33.58
CA THR A 4 12.14 13.79 -32.26
C THR A 4 11.35 12.56 -31.80
N SER A 5 10.71 11.81 -32.69
CA SER A 5 9.97 10.59 -32.31
C SER A 5 10.91 9.43 -31.95
N ALA A 6 12.02 9.26 -32.68
CA ALA A 6 13.02 8.24 -32.36
C ALA A 6 13.71 8.51 -31.02
N ALA A 7 14.04 9.77 -30.72
CA ALA A 7 14.67 10.16 -29.46
C ALA A 7 13.77 9.86 -28.24
N VAL A 8 12.45 10.07 -28.35
CA VAL A 8 11.51 9.77 -27.26
C VAL A 8 11.44 8.27 -26.99
N LEU A 9 11.40 7.43 -28.03
CA LEU A 9 11.37 5.97 -27.86
C LEU A 9 12.65 5.44 -27.20
N ILE A 10 13.81 5.97 -27.60
CA ILE A 10 15.10 5.60 -27.01
C ILE A 10 15.18 6.03 -25.54
N ALA A 11 14.71 7.25 -25.21
CA ALA A 11 14.66 7.74 -23.84
C ALA A 11 13.78 6.87 -22.94
N VAL A 12 12.59 6.46 -23.40
CA VAL A 12 11.69 5.57 -22.64
C VAL A 12 12.28 4.17 -22.49
N ALA A 13 12.93 3.63 -23.51
CA ALA A 13 13.60 2.32 -23.40
C ALA A 13 14.76 2.36 -22.38
N LEU A 14 15.55 3.43 -22.36
CA LEU A 14 16.64 3.62 -21.41
C LEU A 14 16.15 3.77 -19.96
N THR A 15 15.04 4.48 -19.71
CA THR A 15 14.50 4.63 -18.35
C THR A 15 13.99 3.31 -17.79
N VAL A 16 13.24 2.54 -18.59
CA VAL A 16 12.77 1.21 -18.20
C VAL A 16 13.95 0.27 -17.95
N PHE A 17 14.94 0.27 -18.84
CA PHE A 17 16.16 -0.53 -18.66
C PHE A 17 16.92 -0.14 -17.39
N SER A 18 17.04 1.16 -17.10
CA SER A 18 17.73 1.67 -15.91
C SER A 18 17.05 1.22 -14.61
N ILE A 19 15.71 1.27 -14.55
CA ILE A 19 14.93 0.82 -13.40
C ILE A 19 15.10 -0.69 -13.18
N CYS A 20 14.96 -1.48 -14.25
CA CYS A 20 15.15 -2.93 -14.18
C CYS A 20 16.58 -3.29 -13.75
N TYR A 21 17.59 -2.65 -14.35
CA TYR A 21 19.01 -2.87 -14.00
C TYR A 21 19.28 -2.54 -12.54
N TYR A 22 18.76 -1.42 -12.03
CA TYR A 22 18.92 -1.04 -10.64
C TYR A 22 18.28 -2.06 -9.68
N TYR A 23 17.07 -2.53 -9.98
CA TYR A 23 16.37 -3.55 -9.20
C TYR A 23 17.12 -4.89 -9.16
N PHE A 24 17.58 -5.37 -10.32
CA PHE A 24 18.36 -6.62 -10.37
C PHE A 24 19.71 -6.47 -9.67
N SER A 25 20.37 -5.31 -9.81
CA SER A 25 21.66 -5.03 -9.16
C SER A 25 21.53 -4.97 -7.64
N THR A 26 20.47 -4.37 -7.10
CA THR A 26 20.20 -4.37 -5.65
C THR A 26 19.95 -5.77 -5.13
N ARG A 27 19.13 -6.59 -5.80
CA ARG A 27 18.88 -7.99 -5.40
C ARG A 27 20.12 -8.88 -5.49
N HIS A 28 20.96 -8.67 -6.48
CA HIS A 28 22.20 -9.44 -6.61
C HIS A 28 23.18 -9.10 -5.47
N LYS A 29 23.32 -7.81 -5.13
CA LYS A 29 24.17 -7.36 -4.03
C LYS A 29 23.64 -7.80 -2.66
N GLU A 30 22.33 -7.79 -2.44
CA GLU A 30 21.71 -8.33 -1.23
C GLU A 30 22.07 -9.81 -1.03
N ARG A 31 21.96 -10.63 -2.09
CA ARG A 31 22.28 -12.06 -2.03
C ARG A 31 23.77 -12.33 -1.77
N MET A 32 24.67 -11.57 -2.38
CA MET A 32 26.12 -11.72 -2.16
C MET A 32 26.53 -11.33 -0.75
N MET A 33 25.97 -10.24 -0.21
CA MET A 33 26.27 -9.79 1.16
C MET A 33 25.82 -10.80 2.22
N ILE A 34 24.73 -11.53 1.97
CA ILE A 34 24.25 -12.60 2.86
C ILE A 34 25.20 -13.81 2.83
N LEU A 35 25.72 -14.16 1.65
CA LEU A 35 26.72 -15.24 1.48
C LEU A 35 28.06 -14.88 2.15
N GLU A 36 28.54 -13.66 1.97
CA GLU A 36 29.80 -13.18 2.57
C GLU A 36 29.73 -13.07 4.10
N LYS A 37 28.56 -12.76 4.66
CA LYS A 37 28.37 -12.67 6.12
C LYS A 37 28.09 -14.01 6.79
N GLY A 38 27.96 -15.11 6.03
CA GLY A 38 27.75 -16.46 6.59
C GLY A 38 26.47 -16.60 7.43
N LEU A 39 25.49 -15.71 7.26
CA LEU A 39 24.21 -15.82 7.96
C LEU A 39 23.46 -17.06 7.43
N PRO A 40 22.84 -17.87 8.31
CA PRO A 40 22.09 -19.04 7.89
C PRO A 40 21.01 -18.63 6.89
N ALA A 41 20.78 -19.48 5.88
CA ALA A 41 19.80 -19.29 4.80
C ALA A 41 18.36 -19.05 5.30
N ASP A 42 18.13 -19.18 6.60
CA ASP A 42 16.90 -18.86 7.32
C ASP A 42 16.56 -17.37 7.38
N PHE A 43 17.48 -16.47 7.00
CA PHE A 43 17.11 -15.06 6.77
C PHE A 43 16.39 -14.82 5.44
N PHE A 44 16.47 -15.77 4.49
CA PHE A 44 15.80 -15.68 3.19
C PHE A 44 14.33 -16.16 3.27
N SER A 45 13.97 -16.89 4.32
CA SER A 45 12.63 -17.42 4.59
C SER A 45 11.72 -16.43 5.32
N ARG A 46 12.12 -15.15 5.49
CA ARG A 46 11.16 -14.10 5.78
C ARG A 46 10.36 -13.82 4.52
N HIS A 47 9.51 -14.79 4.17
CA HIS A 47 8.44 -14.64 3.22
C HIS A 47 7.84 -13.27 3.44
N PHE A 48 7.77 -12.47 2.37
CA PHE A 48 6.86 -11.35 2.31
C PHE A 48 5.49 -11.91 2.65
N THR A 49 5.10 -11.86 3.91
CA THR A 49 3.82 -12.41 4.34
C THR A 49 2.79 -11.44 3.77
N ILE A 50 2.33 -11.75 2.57
CA ILE A 50 1.25 -11.05 1.87
C ILE A 50 -0.07 -11.17 2.65
N LEU A 51 -0.21 -12.20 3.48
CA LEU A 51 -1.37 -12.43 4.34
C LEU A 51 -1.68 -11.25 5.29
N PRO A 52 -0.73 -10.73 6.09
CA PRO A 52 -0.97 -9.56 6.93
C PRO A 52 -1.36 -8.31 6.13
N PHE A 53 -0.77 -8.10 4.95
CA PHE A 53 -1.10 -6.97 4.10
C PHE A 53 -2.53 -7.06 3.54
N LEU A 54 -2.94 -8.26 3.12
CA LEU A 54 -4.29 -8.51 2.62
C LEU A 54 -5.37 -8.31 3.71
N LEU A 55 -5.06 -8.70 4.95
CA LEU A 55 -5.95 -8.48 6.10
C LEU A 55 -6.14 -6.98 6.40
N LEU A 56 -5.04 -6.21 6.36
CA LEU A 56 -5.07 -4.76 6.56
C LEU A 56 -5.88 -4.08 5.47
N LEU A 57 -5.66 -4.44 4.20
CA LEU A 57 -6.43 -3.92 3.07
C LEU A 57 -7.93 -4.21 3.22
N GLY A 58 -8.29 -5.44 3.65
CA GLY A 58 -9.68 -5.83 3.86
C GLY A 58 -10.39 -4.99 4.93
N ILE A 59 -9.75 -4.80 6.10
CA ILE A 59 -10.33 -3.99 7.18
C ILE A 59 -10.50 -2.52 6.79
N VAL A 60 -9.53 -1.95 6.08
CA VAL A 60 -9.63 -0.57 5.58
C VAL A 60 -10.79 -0.43 4.59
N CYS A 61 -10.95 -1.40 3.68
CA CYS A 61 -12.05 -1.40 2.71
C CYS A 61 -13.43 -1.46 3.39
N ILE A 62 -13.55 -2.24 4.47
CA ILE A 62 -14.77 -2.29 5.32
C ILE A 62 -15.00 -0.94 6.01
N GLY A 63 -13.94 -0.30 6.51
CA GLY A 63 -14.00 1.04 7.13
C GLY A 63 -14.55 2.10 6.19
N VAL A 64 -14.09 2.11 4.93
CA VAL A 64 -14.59 3.03 3.90
C VAL A 64 -16.07 2.77 3.61
N ALA A 65 -16.46 1.50 3.45
CA ALA A 65 -17.87 1.14 3.21
C ALA A 65 -18.79 1.59 4.34
N LEU A 66 -18.38 1.37 5.60
CA LEU A 66 -19.12 1.85 6.77
C LEU A 66 -19.15 3.37 6.85
N GLY A 67 -18.08 4.05 6.44
CA GLY A 67 -18.04 5.51 6.35
C GLY A 67 -19.06 6.10 5.39
N ILE A 68 -19.28 5.46 4.24
CA ILE A 68 -20.29 5.89 3.25
C ILE A 68 -21.71 5.70 3.80
N ILE A 69 -21.98 4.56 4.44
CA ILE A 69 -23.28 4.26 5.07
C ILE A 69 -23.53 5.21 6.25
N GLY A 70 -22.51 5.49 7.05
CA GLY A 70 -22.58 6.48 8.12
C GLY A 70 -22.88 7.87 7.58
N GLY A 71 -22.17 8.30 6.55
CA GLY A 71 -22.38 9.60 5.90
C GLY A 71 -23.79 9.77 5.34
N SER A 72 -24.39 8.73 4.76
CA SER A 72 -25.77 8.78 4.27
C SER A 72 -26.79 8.88 5.41
N LEU A 73 -26.56 8.19 6.54
CA LEU A 73 -27.37 8.36 7.74
C LEU A 73 -27.28 9.80 8.27
N PHE A 74 -26.07 10.34 8.44
CA PHE A 74 -25.89 11.71 8.93
C PHE A 74 -26.53 12.75 8.01
N CYS A 75 -26.51 12.53 6.70
CA CYS A 75 -27.18 13.40 5.73
C CYS A 75 -28.71 13.38 5.88
N TYR A 76 -29.31 12.27 6.30
CA TYR A 76 -30.73 12.19 6.59
C TYR A 76 -31.11 12.97 7.85
N TRP A 77 -30.27 12.91 8.89
CA TRP A 77 -30.50 13.61 10.16
C TRP A 77 -30.25 15.12 10.08
N PHE A 78 -29.27 15.53 9.27
CA PHE A 78 -28.88 16.94 9.13
C PHE A 78 -28.91 17.37 7.66
N PRO A 79 -30.08 17.72 7.12
CA PRO A 79 -30.23 18.10 5.72
C PRO A 79 -29.69 19.51 5.39
N GLU A 80 -29.53 20.39 6.40
CA GLU A 80 -29.10 21.78 6.19
C GLU A 80 -27.58 21.94 6.02
N VAL A 81 -26.80 21.03 6.59
CA VAL A 81 -25.35 21.02 6.41
C VAL A 81 -25.04 20.32 5.08
N GLY A 82 -24.43 21.07 4.15
CA GLY A 82 -24.20 20.60 2.78
C GLY A 82 -23.61 19.19 2.72
N THR A 83 -24.12 18.37 1.81
CA THR A 83 -23.78 16.95 1.63
C THR A 83 -22.27 16.70 1.65
N ALA A 84 -21.49 17.52 0.95
CA ALA A 84 -20.03 17.40 0.89
C ALA A 84 -19.33 17.52 2.27
N LEU A 85 -19.86 18.36 3.16
CA LEU A 85 -19.34 18.55 4.52
C LEU A 85 -19.65 17.38 5.45
N ILE A 86 -20.61 16.51 5.11
CA ILE A 86 -20.98 15.34 5.92
C ILE A 86 -20.23 14.09 5.45
N PHE A 87 -20.15 13.88 4.13
CA PHE A 87 -19.52 12.69 3.56
C PHE A 87 -18.01 12.66 3.80
N LEU A 88 -17.31 13.79 3.66
CA LEU A 88 -15.86 13.83 3.84
C LEU A 88 -15.40 13.45 5.26
N PRO A 89 -15.93 14.05 6.35
CA PRO A 89 -15.51 13.69 7.70
C PRO A 89 -15.99 12.31 8.12
N SER A 90 -17.18 11.86 7.68
CA SER A 90 -17.66 10.51 8.01
C SER A 90 -16.76 9.44 7.41
N ILE A 91 -16.45 9.51 6.12
CA ILE A 91 -15.54 8.56 5.46
C ILE A 91 -14.15 8.60 6.11
N ALA A 92 -13.60 9.79 6.35
CA ALA A 92 -12.30 9.94 6.98
C ALA A 92 -12.27 9.37 8.41
N ALA A 93 -13.28 9.63 9.23
CA ALA A 93 -13.37 9.14 10.60
C ALA A 93 -13.49 7.61 10.67
N PHE A 94 -14.38 7.01 9.88
CA PHE A 94 -14.57 5.56 9.84
C PHE A 94 -13.35 4.84 9.24
N THR A 95 -12.72 5.41 8.22
CA THR A 95 -11.46 4.87 7.65
C THR A 95 -10.35 4.93 8.69
N GLY A 96 -10.19 6.06 9.41
CA GLY A 96 -9.22 6.19 10.49
C GLY A 96 -9.44 5.20 11.63
N ALA A 97 -10.69 5.02 12.07
CA ALA A 97 -11.04 4.04 13.10
C ALA A 97 -10.71 2.60 12.66
N SER A 98 -11.02 2.25 11.40
CA SER A 98 -10.70 0.93 10.86
C SER A 98 -9.19 0.66 10.82
N LEU A 99 -8.38 1.68 10.55
CA LEU A 99 -6.91 1.55 10.52
C LEU A 99 -6.33 1.29 11.91
N ILE A 100 -6.86 1.94 12.94
CA ILE A 100 -6.49 1.69 14.34
C ILE A 100 -6.83 0.24 14.72
N ILE A 101 -8.03 -0.23 14.35
CA ILE A 101 -8.45 -1.61 14.60
C ILE A 101 -7.55 -2.60 13.85
N ALA A 102 -7.22 -2.33 12.58
CA ALA A 102 -6.30 -3.14 11.79
C ALA A 102 -4.94 -3.29 12.48
N TYR A 103 -4.40 -2.18 12.99
CA TYR A 103 -3.13 -2.17 13.71
C TYR A 103 -3.16 -3.02 15.00
N LEU A 104 -4.24 -2.93 15.79
CA LEU A 104 -4.41 -3.74 17.00
C LEU A 104 -4.55 -5.25 16.69
N VAL A 105 -5.29 -5.61 15.64
CA VAL A 105 -5.42 -7.00 15.19
C VAL A 105 -4.08 -7.56 14.73
N PHE A 106 -3.29 -6.73 14.04
CA PHE A 106 -1.95 -7.11 13.59
C PHE A 106 -1.02 -7.41 14.77
N GLN A 107 -1.01 -6.56 15.80
CA GLN A 107 -0.20 -6.79 17.00
C GLN A 107 -0.55 -8.09 17.72
N LYS A 108 -1.83 -8.50 17.72
CA LYS A 108 -2.23 -9.79 18.33
C LYS A 108 -1.69 -11.01 17.59
N LYS A 109 -1.50 -10.93 16.27
CA LYS A 109 -0.98 -12.04 15.46
C LYS A 109 0.55 -12.09 15.40
N VAL A 110 1.24 -11.01 15.80
CA VAL A 110 2.70 -10.94 15.94
C VAL A 110 3.08 -11.05 17.43
N LYS A 111 2.54 -12.05 18.12
CA LYS A 111 3.15 -12.58 19.35
C LYS A 111 3.80 -13.92 18.97
N PRO A 112 5.07 -14.15 19.36
CA PRO A 112 5.76 -15.40 19.08
C PRO A 112 5.01 -16.61 19.65
#